data_AF-A0A133VCT5-F1
#
_entry.id   AF-A0A133VCT5-F1
#
_cell.length_a   1.000
_cell.length_b   1.000
_cell.length_c   1.000
_cell.angle_alpha   90.00
_cell.angle_beta   90.00
_cell.angle_gamma   90.00
#
_symmetry.space_group_name_H-M   'P 1'
#
loop_
_entity.id
_entity.type
_entity.pdbx_description
1 polymer ?
#
loop_
_entity_poly.entity_id
_entity_poly.type
_entity_poly.pdbx_seq_one_letter_code
_entity_poly.pdbx_strand_id
1 'polypeptide(L)'
;MKKEMSALDIKFCINELNEEILNAWAGKIYDIDGLFLFKMNVPGEGRKEFVIEPGKRIHLTEMKHSTPQKPPAFAMLLRKHLSNSKLVEINQPDFERIVELKFEAKKESFFLIAELFGEGNLILCDEDYKIISPYKSRIWKHRKLESGKKYELPPKKGKNLSSITKKELKEVISDSDDLVRGLASQLAIGGPIAEEICKRADLEKKIDPQNLSQKDYTNLFSIIKRLLRENPSARIIFEDNFPLTVIPFQFENLKDKNFEAFDSFNRALDHYFKNISKKEHEKAKEEKIDGKKEKIKSRLDKQKQNVEKWEKKAQKAKKIADLISKNHEKVEKILKNLNRVREDQGWKGVKNELKKPKKSREDWAKLIESVKPHKGKINLDQTAFYPEGGGQPSDTGTIGDARVKKVEK
;
A
#
# COMPACT_ATOMS: atom_id res chain seq x y z
N MET A 1 8.87 -3.10 -15.73
CA MET A 1 7.53 -2.72 -16.23
C MET A 1 7.30 -1.24 -15.97
N LYS A 2 6.94 -0.48 -17.00
CA LYS A 2 6.62 0.95 -16.93
C LYS A 2 5.30 1.15 -16.18
N LYS A 3 5.33 1.92 -15.09
CA LYS A 3 4.15 2.15 -14.24
C LYS A 3 3.47 3.50 -14.48
N GLU A 4 4.24 4.45 -14.98
CA GLU A 4 3.83 5.83 -15.20
C GLU A 4 4.44 6.34 -16.52
N MET A 5 3.77 7.31 -17.13
CA MET A 5 4.24 7.99 -18.33
C MET A 5 5.41 8.93 -17.98
N SER A 6 6.42 8.93 -18.82
CA SER A 6 7.48 9.94 -18.83
C SER A 6 6.99 11.23 -19.48
N ALA A 7 7.74 12.32 -19.33
CA ALA A 7 7.45 13.58 -20.00
C ALA A 7 7.41 13.44 -21.53
N LEU A 8 8.25 12.57 -22.10
CA LEU A 8 8.25 12.30 -23.53
C LEU A 8 7.00 11.57 -23.98
N ASP A 9 6.56 10.56 -23.22
CA ASP A 9 5.31 9.87 -23.53
C ASP A 9 4.13 10.85 -23.53
N ILE A 10 4.09 11.74 -22.55
CA ILE A 10 3.05 12.78 -22.45
C ILE A 10 3.07 13.68 -23.68
N LYS A 11 4.24 14.13 -24.13
CA LYS A 11 4.36 14.95 -25.34
C LYS A 11 3.74 14.28 -26.56
N PHE A 12 4.12 13.02 -26.82
CA PHE A 12 3.62 12.28 -27.98
C PHE A 12 2.14 11.95 -27.85
N CYS A 13 1.68 11.59 -26.66
CA CYS A 13 0.26 11.34 -26.40
C CYS A 13 -0.59 12.61 -26.58
N ILE A 14 -0.11 13.77 -26.14
CA ILE A 14 -0.82 15.05 -26.27
C ILE A 14 -0.91 15.49 -27.73
N ASN A 15 0.10 15.21 -28.57
CA ASN A 15 0.01 15.49 -30.00
C ASN A 15 -1.20 14.76 -30.61
N GLU A 16 -1.32 13.45 -30.35
CA GLU A 16 -2.46 12.66 -30.81
C GLU A 16 -3.78 13.11 -30.16
N LEU A 17 -3.79 13.48 -28.88
CA LEU A 17 -5.01 14.03 -28.24
C LEU A 17 -5.45 15.36 -28.88
N ASN A 18 -4.51 16.21 -29.27
CA ASN A 18 -4.82 17.46 -29.97
C ASN A 18 -5.43 17.18 -31.35
N GLU A 19 -4.96 16.16 -32.06
CA GLU A 19 -5.54 15.76 -33.35
C GLU A 19 -6.95 15.16 -33.18
N GLU A 20 -7.15 14.36 -32.12
CA GLU A 20 -8.33 13.51 -32.01
C GLU A 20 -9.50 14.11 -31.22
N ILE A 21 -9.24 14.95 -30.21
CA ILE A 21 -10.27 15.45 -29.28
C ILE A 21 -10.20 16.97 -28.99
N LEU A 22 -9.28 17.71 -29.61
CA LEU A 22 -9.35 19.17 -29.54
C LEU A 22 -10.66 19.65 -30.18
N ASN A 23 -11.25 20.71 -29.64
CA ASN A 23 -12.57 21.22 -30.00
C ASN A 23 -13.74 20.30 -29.67
N ALA A 24 -13.52 19.15 -29.02
CA ALA A 24 -14.59 18.27 -28.60
C ALA A 24 -15.36 18.83 -27.39
N TRP A 25 -16.64 18.48 -27.30
CA TRP A 25 -17.51 18.87 -26.19
C TRP A 25 -17.48 17.84 -25.08
N ALA A 26 -17.20 18.26 -23.86
CA ALA A 26 -17.19 17.39 -22.70
C ALA A 26 -18.60 16.92 -22.34
N GLY A 27 -18.82 15.61 -22.39
CA GLY A 27 -20.07 14.97 -22.00
C GLY A 27 -20.04 14.50 -20.55
N LYS A 28 -20.09 13.18 -20.36
CA LYS A 28 -20.12 12.56 -19.03
C LYS A 28 -18.70 12.26 -18.54
N ILE A 29 -18.46 12.56 -17.26
CA ILE A 29 -17.18 12.33 -16.59
C ILE A 29 -17.40 11.31 -15.46
N TYR A 30 -16.62 10.25 -15.38
CA TYR A 30 -16.73 9.22 -14.33
C TYR A 30 -15.41 9.12 -13.56
N ASP A 31 -15.50 8.79 -12.28
CA ASP A 31 -14.37 8.36 -11.45
C ASP A 31 -14.57 6.88 -11.14
N ILE A 32 -13.62 6.06 -11.56
CA ILE A 32 -13.60 4.60 -11.46
C ILE A 32 -12.39 4.24 -10.59
N ASP A 33 -12.57 4.35 -9.28
CA ASP A 33 -11.52 4.08 -8.28
C ASP A 33 -10.21 4.87 -8.54
N GLY A 34 -10.32 6.15 -8.90
CA GLY A 34 -9.19 7.03 -9.20
C GLY A 34 -8.79 7.09 -10.67
N LEU A 35 -9.39 6.25 -11.54
CA LEU A 35 -9.32 6.39 -12.99
C LEU A 35 -10.48 7.27 -13.48
N PHE A 36 -10.18 8.45 -14.01
CA PHE A 36 -11.18 9.38 -14.52
C PHE A 36 -11.45 9.13 -16.00
N LEU A 37 -12.67 8.73 -16.34
CA LEU A 37 -13.10 8.52 -17.72
C LEU A 37 -13.90 9.74 -18.21
N PHE A 38 -13.41 10.38 -19.25
CA PHE A 38 -14.04 11.51 -19.91
C PHE A 38 -14.65 11.06 -21.24
N LYS A 39 -15.94 11.32 -21.41
CA LYS A 39 -16.66 11.04 -22.66
C LYS A 39 -16.85 12.33 -23.42
N MET A 40 -16.19 12.42 -24.57
CA MET A 40 -16.13 13.61 -25.41
C MET A 40 -16.98 13.42 -26.66
N ASN A 41 -17.67 14.47 -27.08
CA ASN A 41 -18.40 14.51 -28.35
C ASN A 41 -17.58 15.36 -29.33
N VAL A 42 -16.95 14.69 -30.29
CA VAL A 42 -16.17 15.31 -31.36
C VAL A 42 -17.13 15.69 -32.50
N PRO A 43 -17.21 16.97 -32.90
CA PRO A 43 -18.05 17.39 -34.01
C PRO A 43 -17.70 16.63 -35.30
N GLY A 44 -18.70 16.05 -35.98
CA GLY A 44 -18.51 15.32 -37.23
C GLY A 44 -18.02 13.87 -37.09
N GLU A 45 -17.32 13.52 -36.01
CA GLU A 45 -16.76 12.18 -35.80
C GLU A 45 -17.51 11.34 -34.75
N GLY A 46 -18.26 11.99 -33.86
CA GLY A 46 -19.04 11.31 -32.83
C GLY A 46 -18.30 11.21 -31.50
N ARG A 47 -18.51 10.12 -30.75
CA ARG A 47 -18.03 10.02 -29.37
C ARG A 47 -16.65 9.38 -29.29
N LYS A 48 -15.73 10.07 -28.62
CA LYS A 48 -14.42 9.53 -28.20
C LYS A 48 -14.32 9.55 -26.68
N GLU A 49 -13.48 8.69 -26.13
CA GLU A 49 -13.26 8.61 -24.69
C GLU A 49 -11.77 8.70 -24.39
N PHE A 50 -11.43 9.40 -23.31
CA PHE A 50 -10.08 9.40 -22.78
C PHE A 50 -10.10 9.17 -21.27
N VAL A 51 -9.00 8.64 -20.77
CA VAL A 51 -8.80 8.40 -19.35
C VAL A 51 -7.70 9.27 -18.80
N ILE A 52 -7.85 9.70 -17.55
CA ILE A 52 -6.77 10.25 -16.72
C ILE A 52 -6.68 9.38 -15.48
N GLU A 53 -5.51 8.77 -15.27
CA GLU A 53 -5.15 8.14 -14.00
C GLU A 53 -4.05 8.99 -13.36
N PRO A 54 -4.39 9.85 -12.38
CA PRO A 54 -3.41 10.73 -11.75
C PRO A 54 -2.20 9.95 -11.24
N GLY A 55 -1.01 10.51 -11.47
CA GLY A 55 0.26 9.89 -11.10
C GLY A 55 0.75 8.85 -12.11
N LYS A 56 -0.06 8.47 -13.10
CA LYS A 56 0.30 7.38 -14.02
C LYS A 56 0.17 7.76 -15.49
N ARG A 57 -1.01 8.14 -15.97
CA ARG A 57 -1.27 8.21 -17.43
C ARG A 57 -2.43 9.10 -17.82
N ILE A 58 -2.40 9.52 -19.08
CA ILE A 58 -3.52 10.07 -19.85
C ILE A 58 -3.44 9.51 -21.27
N HIS A 59 -4.57 9.07 -21.83
CA HIS A 59 -4.68 8.64 -23.23
C HIS A 59 -6.14 8.39 -23.63
N LEU A 60 -6.42 8.35 -24.94
CA LEU A 60 -7.67 7.84 -25.49
C LEU A 60 -7.86 6.37 -25.13
N THR A 61 -9.11 5.97 -24.95
CA THR A 61 -9.45 4.59 -24.63
C THR A 61 -10.57 4.10 -25.52
N GLU A 62 -10.39 2.90 -26.07
CA GLU A 62 -11.46 2.14 -26.73
C GLU A 62 -11.98 1.03 -25.79
N MET A 63 -11.38 0.88 -24.62
CA MET A 63 -11.80 -0.09 -23.62
C MET A 63 -13.17 0.23 -23.03
N LYS A 64 -13.97 -0.82 -22.84
CA LYS A 64 -15.21 -0.73 -22.07
C LYS A 64 -14.90 -0.70 -20.58
N HIS A 65 -15.20 0.41 -19.93
CA HIS A 65 -15.09 0.58 -18.49
C HIS A 65 -16.44 0.38 -17.80
N SER A 66 -16.47 -0.35 -16.68
CA SER A 66 -17.65 -0.44 -15.84
C SER A 66 -17.84 0.87 -15.08
N THR A 67 -18.83 1.66 -15.50
CA THR A 67 -19.08 2.97 -14.88
C THR A 67 -19.97 2.83 -13.65
N PRO A 68 -19.63 3.46 -12.51
CA PRO A 68 -20.48 3.43 -11.33
C PRO A 68 -21.82 4.14 -11.59
N GLN A 69 -22.91 3.62 -11.00
CA GLN A 69 -24.24 4.22 -11.13
C GLN A 69 -24.30 5.63 -10.51
N LYS A 70 -23.62 5.83 -9.36
CA LYS A 70 -23.49 7.12 -8.69
C LYS A 70 -22.03 7.55 -8.72
N PRO A 71 -21.67 8.58 -9.51
CA PRO A 71 -20.29 9.06 -9.55
C PRO A 71 -19.90 9.67 -8.18
N PRO A 72 -18.65 9.49 -7.73
CA PRO A 72 -18.09 10.17 -6.56
C PRO A 72 -18.20 11.70 -6.63
N ALA A 73 -18.10 12.36 -5.47
CA ALA A 73 -18.31 13.81 -5.34
C ALA A 73 -17.42 14.65 -6.28
N PHE A 74 -16.16 14.28 -6.46
CA PHE A 74 -15.25 15.01 -7.35
C PHE A 74 -15.65 14.88 -8.83
N ALA A 75 -16.07 13.70 -9.29
CA ALA A 75 -16.59 13.53 -10.65
C ALA A 75 -17.89 14.33 -10.88
N MET A 76 -18.75 14.44 -9.86
CA MET A 76 -19.92 15.33 -9.92
C MET A 76 -19.53 16.81 -10.01
N LEU A 77 -18.50 17.22 -9.26
CA LEU A 77 -17.94 18.57 -9.32
C LEU A 77 -17.37 18.87 -10.71
N LEU A 78 -16.63 17.94 -11.32
CA LEU A 78 -16.15 18.07 -12.69
C LEU A 78 -17.31 18.21 -13.68
N ARG A 79 -18.36 17.38 -13.56
CA ARG A 79 -19.56 17.50 -14.42
C ARG A 79 -20.24 18.85 -14.28
N LYS A 80 -20.35 19.38 -13.06
CA LYS A 80 -20.98 20.69 -12.82
C LYS A 80 -20.32 21.82 -13.62
N HIS A 81 -18.99 21.80 -13.76
CA HIS A 81 -18.24 22.89 -14.40
C HIS A 81 -17.88 22.59 -15.87
N LEU A 82 -17.57 21.32 -16.18
CA LEU A 82 -17.04 20.93 -17.48
C LEU A 82 -18.09 20.32 -18.42
N SER A 83 -19.23 19.83 -17.95
CA SER A 83 -20.21 19.25 -18.89
C SER A 83 -20.77 20.30 -19.84
N ASN A 84 -20.81 19.98 -21.14
CA ASN A 84 -21.12 20.88 -22.25
C ASN A 84 -20.13 22.05 -22.41
N SER A 85 -18.93 21.95 -21.86
CA SER A 85 -17.81 22.83 -22.20
C SER A 85 -17.05 22.28 -23.41
N LYS A 86 -16.41 23.16 -24.18
CA LYS A 86 -15.57 22.81 -25.31
C LYS A 86 -14.12 22.73 -24.86
N LEU A 87 -13.42 21.64 -25.18
CA LEU A 87 -11.98 21.51 -24.96
C LEU A 87 -11.26 22.34 -26.03
N VAL A 88 -10.62 23.44 -25.64
CA VAL A 88 -10.01 24.40 -26.57
C VAL A 88 -8.49 24.37 -26.57
N GLU A 89 -7.87 23.77 -25.55
CA GLU A 89 -6.41 23.64 -25.46
C GLU A 89 -6.02 22.40 -24.67
N ILE A 90 -4.96 21.72 -25.14
CA ILE A 90 -4.28 20.63 -24.43
C ILE A 90 -2.79 20.92 -24.47
N ASN A 91 -2.19 21.17 -23.31
CA ASN A 91 -0.79 21.57 -23.21
C ASN A 91 -0.02 20.75 -22.16
N GLN A 92 1.30 20.70 -22.34
CA GLN A 92 2.26 20.15 -21.39
C GLN A 92 3.18 21.27 -20.89
N PRO A 93 2.91 21.84 -19.71
CA PRO A 93 3.75 22.89 -19.15
C PRO A 93 5.18 22.41 -18.92
N ASP A 94 6.15 23.20 -19.38
CA ASP A 94 7.59 23.03 -19.13
C ASP A 94 8.21 21.65 -19.45
N PHE A 95 7.57 20.84 -20.31
CA PHE A 95 7.95 19.45 -20.55
C PHE A 95 7.98 18.62 -19.24
N GLU A 96 7.14 18.99 -18.27
CA GLU A 96 6.95 18.26 -17.03
C GLU A 96 5.92 17.13 -17.22
N ARG A 97 5.79 16.27 -16.21
CA ARG A 97 4.74 15.23 -16.18
C ARG A 97 3.39 15.77 -15.72
N ILE A 98 2.97 16.85 -16.36
CA ILE A 98 1.72 17.58 -16.09
C ILE A 98 1.03 17.82 -17.41
N VAL A 99 -0.29 17.62 -17.42
CA VAL A 99 -1.14 17.94 -18.57
C VAL A 99 -2.18 18.94 -18.14
N GLU A 100 -2.32 20.00 -18.92
CA GLU A 100 -3.32 21.04 -18.71
C GLU A 100 -4.34 21.00 -19.85
N LEU A 101 -5.61 20.93 -19.48
CA LEU A 101 -6.75 20.91 -20.41
C LEU A 101 -7.58 22.16 -20.15
N LYS A 102 -7.69 23.05 -21.14
CA LYS A 102 -8.53 24.24 -21.07
C LYS A 102 -9.90 23.96 -21.66
N PHE A 103 -10.93 24.18 -20.84
CA PHE A 103 -12.33 24.04 -21.22
C PHE A 103 -13.02 25.39 -21.22
N GLU A 104 -13.80 25.68 -22.26
CA GLU A 104 -14.60 26.90 -22.37
C GLU A 104 -16.09 26.57 -22.30
N ALA A 105 -16.79 27.19 -21.35
CA ALA A 105 -18.22 27.06 -21.14
C ALA A 105 -18.89 28.43 -21.19
N LYS A 106 -19.52 28.77 -22.33
CA LYS A 106 -20.19 30.06 -22.54
C LYS A 106 -19.24 31.27 -22.35
N LYS A 107 -19.19 31.85 -21.14
CA LYS A 107 -18.36 33.01 -20.76
C LYS A 107 -17.33 32.66 -19.68
N GLU A 108 -17.23 31.41 -19.28
CA GLU A 108 -16.30 30.94 -18.24
C GLU A 108 -15.26 30.01 -18.88
N SER A 109 -14.01 30.11 -18.40
CA SER A 109 -12.94 29.17 -18.72
C SER A 109 -12.53 28.38 -17.48
N PHE A 110 -12.26 27.10 -17.67
CA PHE A 110 -11.80 26.20 -16.61
C PHE A 110 -10.53 25.48 -17.05
N PHE A 111 -9.58 25.33 -16.13
CA PHE A 111 -8.39 24.51 -16.34
C PHE A 111 -8.50 23.22 -15.54
N LEU A 112 -8.36 22.09 -16.23
CA LEU A 112 -8.23 20.79 -15.59
C LEU A 112 -6.77 20.33 -15.71
N ILE A 113 -6.10 20.27 -14.56
CA ILE A 113 -4.67 20.00 -14.46
C ILE A 113 -4.46 18.59 -13.92
N ALA A 114 -3.83 17.73 -14.70
CA ALA A 114 -3.49 16.36 -14.35
C ALA A 114 -2.00 16.24 -14.02
N GLU A 115 -1.69 15.94 -12.75
CA GLU A 115 -0.33 15.64 -12.31
C GLU A 115 -0.08 14.13 -12.44
N LEU A 116 0.82 13.76 -13.35
CA LEU A 116 1.11 12.37 -13.73
C LEU A 116 2.44 11.87 -13.14
N PHE A 117 2.79 12.33 -11.94
CA PHE A 117 3.98 11.90 -11.21
C PHE A 117 3.65 11.55 -9.76
N GLY A 118 4.40 10.60 -9.19
CA GLY A 118 4.25 10.20 -7.79
C GLY A 118 2.83 9.67 -7.51
N GLU A 119 2.19 10.15 -6.46
CA GLU A 119 0.79 9.78 -6.17
C GLU A 119 -0.25 10.55 -7.02
N GLY A 120 0.21 11.55 -7.79
CA GLY A 120 -0.61 12.36 -8.68
C GLY A 120 -1.73 13.16 -8.04
N ASN A 121 -2.36 13.97 -8.88
CA ASN A 121 -3.59 14.68 -8.56
C ASN A 121 -4.33 15.10 -9.83
N LEU A 122 -5.62 15.37 -9.69
CA LEU A 122 -6.43 16.01 -10.73
C LEU A 122 -7.04 17.27 -10.11
N ILE A 123 -6.75 18.44 -10.67
CA ILE A 123 -7.11 19.73 -10.08
C ILE A 123 -7.97 20.51 -11.05
N LEU A 124 -9.14 20.95 -10.61
CA LEU A 124 -9.97 21.89 -11.36
C LEU A 124 -9.71 23.31 -10.86
N CYS A 125 -9.41 24.22 -11.78
CA CYS A 125 -9.22 25.64 -11.54
C CYS A 125 -10.18 26.49 -12.40
N ASP A 126 -10.44 27.72 -11.96
CA ASP A 126 -11.07 28.77 -12.77
C ASP A 126 -10.05 29.45 -13.71
N GLU A 127 -10.50 30.49 -14.42
CA GLU A 127 -9.71 31.24 -15.40
C GLU A 127 -8.48 31.95 -14.82
N ASP A 128 -8.47 32.27 -13.52
CA ASP A 128 -7.36 32.92 -12.82
C ASP A 128 -6.38 31.90 -12.20
N TYR A 129 -6.52 30.62 -12.57
CA TYR A 129 -5.83 29.48 -11.95
C TYR A 129 -6.12 29.33 -10.46
N LYS A 130 -7.25 29.83 -9.95
CA LYS A 130 -7.66 29.58 -8.58
C LYS A 130 -8.35 28.21 -8.50
N ILE A 131 -7.85 27.39 -7.60
CA ILE A 131 -8.30 26.01 -7.42
C ILE A 131 -9.75 26.03 -6.96
N ILE A 132 -10.65 25.50 -7.78
CA ILE A 132 -12.03 25.21 -7.41
C ILE A 132 -12.03 24.00 -6.46
N SER A 133 -11.39 22.90 -6.89
CA SER A 133 -11.17 21.73 -6.05
C SER A 133 -10.04 20.87 -6.61
N PRO A 134 -9.12 20.38 -5.76
CA PRO A 134 -8.29 19.23 -6.10
C PRO A 134 -9.06 17.93 -5.84
N TYR A 135 -8.68 16.84 -6.51
CA TYR A 135 -9.18 15.50 -6.20
C TYR A 135 -8.70 15.06 -4.82
N LYS A 136 -7.44 15.35 -4.50
CA LYS A 136 -6.84 15.14 -3.18
C LYS A 136 -6.26 16.45 -2.67
N SER A 137 -6.76 16.94 -1.53
CA SER A 137 -6.16 18.11 -0.86
C SER A 137 -4.79 17.74 -0.31
N ARG A 138 -3.78 18.58 -0.54
CA ARG A 138 -2.40 18.32 -0.13
C ARG A 138 -1.68 19.60 0.25
N ILE A 139 -0.90 19.51 1.33
CA ILE A 139 -0.10 20.61 1.85
C ILE A 139 1.36 20.16 1.85
N TRP A 140 2.20 20.87 1.12
CA TRP A 140 3.66 20.77 1.18
C TRP A 140 4.25 22.06 1.74
N LYS A 141 5.55 22.01 2.09
CA LYS A 141 6.28 23.20 2.55
C LYS A 141 6.24 24.36 1.55
N HIS A 142 6.28 24.04 0.25
CA HIS A 142 6.44 25.02 -0.83
C HIS A 142 5.15 25.26 -1.62
N ARG A 143 4.06 24.51 -1.34
CA ARG A 143 2.87 24.47 -2.19
C ARG A 143 1.66 23.94 -1.44
N LYS A 144 0.48 24.52 -1.67
CA LYS A 144 -0.79 24.02 -1.12
C LYS A 144 -1.79 23.81 -2.24
N LEU A 145 -2.31 22.58 -2.34
CA LEU A 145 -3.41 22.24 -3.23
C LEU A 145 -4.69 22.15 -2.39
N GLU A 146 -5.39 23.27 -2.28
CA GLU A 146 -6.62 23.44 -1.52
C GLU A 146 -7.55 24.40 -2.26
N SER A 147 -8.87 24.23 -2.09
CA SER A 147 -9.87 25.12 -2.69
C SER A 147 -9.64 26.59 -2.30
N GLY A 148 -9.78 27.47 -3.28
CA GLY A 148 -9.61 28.92 -3.14
C GLY A 148 -8.16 29.42 -3.19
N LYS A 149 -7.16 28.54 -3.24
CA LYS A 149 -5.75 28.93 -3.45
C LYS A 149 -5.42 28.99 -4.94
N LYS A 150 -4.45 29.81 -5.32
CA LYS A 150 -3.93 29.82 -6.69
C LYS A 150 -3.10 28.55 -6.93
N TYR A 151 -3.30 27.90 -8.07
CA TYR A 151 -2.49 26.79 -8.51
C TYR A 151 -1.10 27.29 -8.91
N GLU A 152 -0.09 26.59 -8.41
CA GLU A 152 1.31 26.80 -8.77
C GLU A 152 1.88 25.47 -9.25
N LEU A 153 2.78 25.48 -10.22
CA LEU A 153 3.49 24.28 -10.64
C LEU A 153 4.38 23.74 -9.49
N PRO A 154 4.68 22.44 -9.44
CA PRO A 154 5.67 21.92 -8.50
C PRO A 154 7.05 22.60 -8.73
N PRO A 155 7.91 22.65 -7.70
CA PRO A 155 9.27 23.17 -7.86
C PRO A 155 10.01 22.44 -8.99
N LYS A 156 10.62 23.22 -9.89
CA LYS A 156 11.37 22.69 -11.04
C LYS A 156 12.51 21.80 -10.56
N LYS A 157 12.60 20.58 -11.10
CA LYS A 157 13.67 19.62 -10.76
C LYS A 157 14.84 19.64 -11.75
N GLY A 158 14.69 20.33 -12.88
CA GLY A 158 15.70 20.45 -13.93
C GLY A 158 15.35 21.55 -14.92
N LYS A 159 16.16 21.68 -15.97
CA LYS A 159 15.90 22.54 -17.12
C LYS A 159 14.91 21.88 -18.08
N ASN A 160 14.03 22.69 -18.64
CA ASN A 160 13.06 22.24 -19.64
C ASN A 160 13.78 21.78 -20.92
N LEU A 161 13.66 20.49 -21.25
CA LEU A 161 14.30 19.87 -22.42
C LEU A 161 13.87 20.53 -23.75
N SER A 162 12.63 21.02 -23.84
CA SER A 162 12.10 21.61 -25.08
C SER A 162 12.75 22.96 -25.40
N SER A 163 13.03 23.78 -24.37
CA SER A 163 13.55 25.15 -24.52
C SER A 163 15.06 25.29 -24.25
N ILE A 164 15.73 24.23 -23.78
CA ILE A 164 17.16 24.30 -23.43
C ILE A 164 18.03 24.72 -24.63
N THR A 165 19.01 25.58 -24.36
CA THR A 165 20.06 25.97 -25.31
C THR A 165 21.26 25.05 -25.25
N LYS A 166 22.09 25.04 -26.30
CA LYS A 166 23.32 24.23 -26.33
C LYS A 166 24.31 24.61 -25.22
N LYS A 167 24.39 25.90 -24.88
CA LYS A 167 25.26 26.41 -23.81
C LYS A 167 24.78 25.91 -22.45
N GLU A 168 23.50 26.09 -22.16
CA GLU A 168 22.90 25.60 -20.92
C GLU A 168 23.02 24.09 -20.78
N LEU A 169 22.83 23.33 -21.87
CA LEU A 169 22.99 21.87 -21.84
C LEU A 169 24.38 21.48 -21.34
N LYS A 170 25.44 22.14 -21.85
CA LYS A 170 26.81 21.88 -21.42
C LYS A 170 27.00 22.22 -19.95
N GLU A 171 26.54 23.38 -19.53
CA GLU A 171 26.67 23.85 -18.13
C GLU A 171 26.00 22.88 -17.17
N VAL A 172 24.73 22.51 -17.40
CA VAL A 172 23.98 21.71 -16.42
C VAL A 172 24.46 20.27 -16.32
N ILE A 173 24.90 19.64 -17.42
CA ILE A 173 25.35 18.24 -17.34
C ILE A 173 26.79 18.12 -16.82
N SER A 174 27.61 19.18 -16.92
CA SER A 174 28.99 19.18 -16.42
C SER A 174 29.09 19.10 -14.90
N ASP A 175 28.01 19.41 -14.18
CA ASP A 175 27.92 19.33 -12.72
C ASP A 175 27.65 17.90 -12.19
N SER A 176 27.65 16.89 -13.06
CA SER A 176 27.33 15.51 -12.71
C SER A 176 28.49 14.56 -13.01
N ASP A 177 28.72 13.58 -12.14
CA ASP A 177 29.82 12.60 -12.30
C ASP A 177 29.59 11.59 -13.45
N ASP A 178 28.35 11.47 -13.93
CA ASP A 178 27.91 10.46 -14.88
C ASP A 178 26.93 11.10 -15.88
N LEU A 179 27.16 10.87 -17.18
CA LEU A 179 26.36 11.45 -18.26
C LEU A 179 24.88 11.06 -18.20
N VAL A 180 24.54 9.79 -17.97
CA VAL A 180 23.13 9.35 -17.85
C VAL A 180 22.47 10.01 -16.65
N ARG A 181 23.15 10.09 -15.51
CA ARG A 181 22.63 10.75 -14.30
C ARG A 181 22.45 12.25 -14.53
N GLY A 182 23.41 12.90 -15.18
CA GLY A 182 23.34 14.32 -15.54
C GLY A 182 22.14 14.59 -16.44
N LEU A 183 22.02 13.87 -17.56
CA LEU A 183 20.88 14.00 -18.46
C LEU A 183 19.54 13.72 -17.75
N ALA A 184 19.45 12.63 -16.98
CA ALA A 184 18.20 12.23 -16.34
C ALA A 184 17.71 13.20 -15.27
N SER A 185 18.62 13.69 -14.41
CA SER A 185 18.29 14.56 -13.29
C SER A 185 18.20 16.03 -13.70
N GLN A 186 19.20 16.54 -14.42
CA GLN A 186 19.30 17.96 -14.77
C GLN A 186 18.30 18.37 -15.84
N LEU A 187 17.81 17.43 -16.67
CA LEU A 187 16.78 17.68 -17.69
C LEU A 187 15.42 17.07 -17.32
N ALA A 188 15.29 16.48 -16.12
CA ALA A 188 14.06 15.87 -15.60
C ALA A 188 13.41 14.82 -16.54
N ILE A 189 14.17 14.18 -17.42
CA ILE A 189 13.67 13.22 -18.43
C ILE A 189 13.68 11.76 -17.96
N GLY A 190 14.35 11.48 -16.84
CA GLY A 190 14.47 10.13 -16.29
C GLY A 190 15.47 9.23 -17.03
N GLY A 191 15.84 8.13 -16.38
CA GLY A 191 16.90 7.22 -16.83
C GLY A 191 16.70 6.63 -18.23
N PRO A 192 15.51 6.06 -18.58
CA PRO A 192 15.32 5.41 -19.87
C PRO A 192 15.54 6.34 -21.08
N ILE A 193 15.13 7.60 -20.98
CA ILE A 193 15.32 8.59 -22.06
C ILE A 193 16.78 9.02 -22.12
N ALA A 194 17.41 9.25 -20.96
CA ALA A 194 18.83 9.57 -20.90
C ALA A 194 19.70 8.45 -21.52
N GLU A 195 19.40 7.19 -21.22
CA GLU A 195 20.08 6.04 -21.82
C GLU A 195 19.88 5.95 -23.33
N GLU A 196 18.68 6.28 -23.82
CA GLU A 196 18.42 6.33 -25.26
C GLU A 196 19.20 7.45 -25.95
N ILE A 197 19.31 8.63 -25.33
CA ILE A 197 20.13 9.74 -25.84
C ILE A 197 21.61 9.32 -25.91
N CYS A 198 22.15 8.72 -24.85
CA CYS A 198 23.53 8.24 -24.85
C CYS A 198 23.75 7.16 -25.92
N LYS A 199 22.81 6.22 -26.08
CA LYS A 199 22.91 5.17 -27.09
C LYS A 199 22.90 5.73 -28.51
N ARG A 200 22.04 6.71 -28.81
CA ARG A 200 22.02 7.40 -30.10
C ARG A 200 23.27 8.24 -30.36
N ALA A 201 23.89 8.75 -29.30
CA ALA A 201 25.12 9.52 -29.38
C ALA A 201 26.38 8.65 -29.49
N ASP A 202 26.24 7.34 -29.34
CA ASP A 202 27.34 6.37 -29.22
C ASP A 202 28.33 6.74 -28.10
N LEU A 203 27.77 7.19 -26.95
CA LEU A 203 28.54 7.57 -25.77
C LEU A 203 28.34 6.56 -24.64
N GLU A 204 29.43 6.28 -23.91
CA GLU A 204 29.38 5.45 -22.71
C GLU A 204 28.52 6.08 -21.62
N LYS A 205 27.76 5.26 -20.89
CA LYS A 205 26.79 5.74 -19.90
C LYS A 205 27.43 6.54 -18.76
N LYS A 206 28.61 6.10 -18.33
CA LYS A 206 29.31 6.60 -17.13
C LYS A 206 30.45 7.56 -17.46
N ILE A 207 30.52 8.06 -18.70
CA ILE A 207 31.52 9.06 -19.03
C ILE A 207 31.25 10.33 -18.20
N ASP A 208 32.31 10.89 -17.64
CA ASP A 208 32.26 12.21 -17.01
C ASP A 208 31.96 13.24 -18.12
N PRO A 209 30.86 14.01 -18.03
CA PRO A 209 30.51 15.02 -19.01
C PRO A 209 31.61 16.06 -19.23
N GLN A 210 32.46 16.35 -18.24
CA GLN A 210 33.59 17.27 -18.41
C GLN A 210 34.62 16.79 -19.43
N ASN A 211 34.69 15.48 -19.67
CA ASN A 211 35.58 14.87 -20.67
C ASN A 211 34.99 14.83 -22.09
N LEU A 212 33.74 15.26 -22.29
CA LEU A 212 33.11 15.28 -23.61
C LEU A 212 33.71 16.37 -24.50
N SER A 213 33.96 16.03 -25.77
CA SER A 213 34.44 17.00 -26.75
C SER A 213 33.32 17.97 -27.16
N GLN A 214 33.70 19.12 -27.71
CA GLN A 214 32.72 20.08 -28.23
C GLN A 214 31.84 19.48 -29.35
N LYS A 215 32.37 18.50 -30.09
CA LYS A 215 31.62 17.74 -31.11
C LYS A 215 30.54 16.87 -30.45
N ASP A 216 30.85 16.20 -29.35
CA ASP A 216 29.92 15.33 -28.62
C ASP A 216 28.75 16.13 -28.06
N TYR A 217 29.03 17.29 -27.45
CA TYR A 217 27.99 18.22 -26.99
C TYR A 217 27.07 18.69 -28.12
N THR A 218 27.65 18.95 -29.30
CA THR A 218 26.89 19.35 -30.49
C THR A 218 25.99 18.21 -30.96
N ASN A 219 26.50 16.98 -30.96
CA ASN A 219 25.75 15.79 -31.33
C ASN A 219 24.60 15.52 -30.34
N LEU A 220 24.89 15.55 -29.04
CA LEU A 220 23.89 15.39 -27.97
C LEU A 220 22.74 16.37 -28.11
N PHE A 221 23.04 17.66 -28.32
CA PHE A 221 22.03 18.68 -28.51
C PHE A 221 21.15 18.41 -29.75
N SER A 222 21.78 18.02 -30.87
CA SER A 222 21.07 17.66 -32.11
C SER A 222 20.14 16.45 -31.89
N ILE A 223 20.63 15.40 -31.22
CA ILE A 223 19.87 14.19 -30.90
C ILE A 223 18.66 14.53 -30.03
N ILE A 224 18.83 15.36 -29.00
CA ILE A 224 17.73 15.82 -28.14
C ILE A 224 16.64 16.52 -28.97
N LYS A 225 17.03 17.46 -29.85
CA LYS A 225 16.05 18.16 -30.69
C LYS A 225 15.37 17.25 -31.71
N ARG A 226 16.07 16.24 -32.25
CA ARG A 226 15.49 15.23 -33.14
C ARG A 226 14.51 14.32 -32.39
N LEU A 227 14.87 13.87 -31.20
CA LEU A 227 14.07 12.98 -30.36
C LEU A 227 12.70 13.61 -30.03
N LEU A 228 12.64 14.92 -29.80
CA LEU A 228 11.40 15.64 -29.54
C LEU A 228 10.48 15.80 -30.77
N ARG A 229 10.98 15.48 -31.96
CA ARG A 229 10.30 15.61 -33.27
C ARG A 229 10.29 14.30 -34.06
N GLU A 230 10.62 13.19 -33.40
CA GLU A 230 10.66 11.88 -34.05
C GLU A 230 9.28 11.52 -34.60
N ASN A 231 9.22 10.79 -35.72
CA ASN A 231 7.95 10.30 -36.22
C ASN A 231 7.42 9.20 -35.31
N PRO A 232 6.14 9.27 -34.88
CA PRO A 232 5.54 8.22 -34.07
C PRO A 232 5.63 6.86 -34.76
N SER A 233 6.07 5.85 -34.01
CA SER A 233 6.04 4.44 -34.41
C SER A 233 5.81 3.59 -33.17
N ALA A 234 4.61 3.79 -32.61
CA ALA A 234 4.21 3.30 -31.31
C ALA A 234 4.37 1.79 -31.21
N ARG A 235 4.99 1.35 -30.11
CA ARG A 235 5.23 -0.08 -29.88
C ARG A 235 5.27 -0.44 -28.42
N ILE A 236 4.86 -1.66 -28.12
CA ILE A 236 5.05 -2.31 -26.81
C ILE A 236 6.26 -3.23 -26.92
N ILE A 237 7.22 -3.06 -26.03
CA ILE A 237 8.42 -3.88 -25.93
C ILE A 237 8.19 -5.00 -24.93
N PHE A 238 8.60 -6.20 -25.28
CA PHE A 238 8.47 -7.41 -24.47
C PHE A 238 9.83 -7.95 -24.01
N GLU A 239 9.83 -8.58 -22.85
CA GLU A 239 10.96 -9.32 -22.28
C GLU A 239 10.38 -10.60 -21.66
N ASP A 240 10.88 -11.76 -22.07
CA ASP A 240 10.36 -13.08 -21.67
C ASP A 240 8.84 -13.23 -21.83
N ASN A 241 8.29 -12.76 -22.95
CA ASN A 241 6.85 -12.67 -23.26
C ASN A 241 6.02 -11.78 -22.31
N PHE A 242 6.67 -11.01 -21.43
CA PHE A 242 6.00 -10.01 -20.59
C PHE A 242 6.18 -8.60 -21.15
N PRO A 243 5.14 -7.75 -21.11
CA PRO A 243 5.25 -6.37 -21.59
C PRO A 243 6.16 -5.55 -20.65
N LEU A 244 7.34 -5.22 -21.13
CA LEU A 244 8.37 -4.49 -20.39
C LEU A 244 8.05 -3.00 -20.33
N THR A 245 7.76 -2.39 -21.47
CA THR A 245 7.51 -0.94 -21.60
C THR A 245 6.71 -0.64 -22.85
N VAL A 246 6.08 0.53 -22.89
CA VAL A 246 5.45 1.12 -24.07
C VAL A 246 6.21 2.39 -24.44
N ILE A 247 6.49 2.57 -25.73
CA ILE A 247 7.29 3.70 -26.24
C ILE A 247 6.63 4.32 -27.50
N PRO A 248 6.75 5.65 -27.68
CA PRO A 248 6.09 6.34 -28.80
C PRO A 248 6.76 6.10 -30.16
N PHE A 249 8.03 5.69 -30.16
CA PHE A 249 8.80 5.36 -31.35
C PHE A 249 9.94 4.40 -30.99
N GLN A 250 10.63 3.82 -31.98
CA GLN A 250 11.74 2.89 -31.73
C GLN A 250 12.90 3.57 -30.98
N PHE A 251 13.31 2.97 -29.86
CA PHE A 251 14.52 3.34 -29.15
C PHE A 251 15.68 2.45 -29.59
N GLU A 252 16.84 3.01 -29.91
CA GLU A 252 18.02 2.26 -30.36
C GLU A 252 18.53 1.31 -29.25
N ASN A 253 18.39 1.67 -27.98
CA ASN A 253 18.76 0.79 -26.86
C ASN A 253 17.81 -0.40 -26.63
N LEU A 254 16.67 -0.46 -27.33
CA LEU A 254 15.66 -1.53 -27.25
C LEU A 254 15.41 -2.21 -28.59
N LYS A 255 16.27 -1.99 -29.60
CA LYS A 255 16.07 -2.46 -30.98
C LYS A 255 16.04 -3.98 -31.12
N ASP A 256 16.81 -4.68 -30.30
CA ASP A 256 16.93 -6.13 -30.35
C ASP A 256 15.85 -6.86 -29.54
N LYS A 257 14.95 -6.13 -28.87
CA LYS A 257 13.87 -6.73 -28.09
C LYS A 257 12.64 -7.00 -28.96
N ASN A 258 11.91 -8.06 -28.61
CA ASN A 258 10.62 -8.36 -29.23
C ASN A 258 9.64 -7.20 -29.01
N PHE A 259 8.86 -6.87 -30.04
CA PHE A 259 7.90 -5.78 -29.96
C PHE A 259 6.60 -6.09 -30.71
N GLU A 260 5.55 -5.39 -30.32
CA GLU A 260 4.26 -5.32 -31.01
C GLU A 260 4.03 -3.86 -31.44
N ALA A 261 3.76 -3.64 -32.72
CA ALA A 261 3.54 -2.30 -33.29
C ALA A 261 2.05 -1.90 -33.25
N PHE A 262 1.79 -0.60 -33.15
CA PHE A 262 0.45 -0.03 -33.10
C PHE A 262 0.35 1.18 -34.04
N ASP A 263 -0.85 1.41 -34.56
CA ASP A 263 -1.14 2.54 -35.46
C ASP A 263 -1.04 3.91 -34.76
N SER A 264 -1.28 3.94 -33.45
CA SER A 264 -1.19 5.14 -32.63
C SER A 264 -0.63 4.84 -31.25
N PHE A 265 -0.01 5.84 -30.64
CA PHE A 265 0.52 5.74 -29.29
C PHE A 265 -0.59 5.62 -28.24
N ASN A 266 -1.72 6.30 -28.44
CA ASN A 266 -2.89 6.12 -27.59
C ASN A 266 -3.37 4.65 -27.57
N ARG A 267 -3.42 3.96 -28.73
CA ARG A 267 -3.77 2.53 -28.79
C ARG A 267 -2.75 1.65 -28.07
N ALA A 268 -1.46 1.94 -28.25
CA ALA A 268 -0.40 1.21 -27.54
C ALA A 268 -0.51 1.40 -26.01
N LEU A 269 -0.80 2.62 -25.53
CA LEU A 269 -1.02 2.93 -24.12
C LEU A 269 -2.25 2.20 -23.57
N ASP A 270 -3.37 2.22 -24.31
CA ASP A 270 -4.62 1.57 -23.91
C ASP A 270 -4.43 0.05 -23.76
N HIS A 271 -3.75 -0.58 -24.73
CA HIS A 271 -3.42 -2.01 -24.67
C HIS A 271 -2.42 -2.35 -23.54
N TYR A 272 -1.35 -1.56 -23.41
CA TYR A 272 -0.30 -1.79 -22.42
C TYR A 272 -0.85 -1.75 -20.98
N PHE A 273 -1.54 -0.66 -20.64
CA PHE A 273 -2.03 -0.47 -19.27
C PHE A 273 -3.20 -1.39 -18.94
N LYS A 274 -3.99 -1.86 -19.91
CA LYS A 274 -4.96 -2.95 -19.70
C LYS A 274 -4.30 -4.20 -19.13
N ASN A 275 -3.18 -4.61 -19.72
CA ASN A 275 -2.47 -5.82 -19.31
C ASN A 275 -1.77 -5.63 -17.94
N ILE A 276 -1.24 -4.43 -17.68
CA ILE A 276 -0.73 -4.09 -16.35
C ILE A 276 -1.83 -4.10 -15.30
N SER A 277 -2.94 -3.41 -15.53
CA SER A 277 -4.03 -3.33 -14.55
C SER A 277 -4.59 -4.72 -14.22
N LYS A 278 -4.73 -5.61 -15.20
CA LYS A 278 -5.13 -7.01 -14.95
C LYS A 278 -4.16 -7.71 -13.98
N LYS A 279 -2.86 -7.61 -14.24
CA LYS A 279 -1.83 -8.24 -13.41
C LYS A 279 -1.75 -7.62 -12.01
N GLU A 280 -1.87 -6.29 -11.90
CA GLU A 280 -1.94 -5.60 -10.60
C GLU A 280 -3.17 -6.02 -9.80
N HIS A 281 -4.33 -6.17 -10.47
CA HIS A 281 -5.55 -6.67 -9.83
C HIS A 281 -5.43 -8.12 -9.37
N GLU A 282 -4.81 -8.99 -10.15
CA GLU A 282 -4.52 -10.38 -9.77
C GLU A 282 -3.61 -10.43 -8.54
N LYS A 283 -2.51 -9.69 -8.57
CA LYS A 283 -1.58 -9.61 -7.44
C LYS A 283 -2.24 -9.03 -6.17
N ALA A 284 -3.04 -7.97 -6.30
CA ALA A 284 -3.75 -7.39 -5.16
C ALA A 284 -4.82 -8.34 -4.59
N LYS A 285 -5.43 -9.20 -5.41
CA LYS A 285 -6.32 -10.27 -4.93
C LYS A 285 -5.54 -11.32 -4.14
N GLU A 286 -4.39 -11.75 -4.64
CA GLU A 286 -3.50 -12.69 -3.94
C GLU A 286 -3.06 -12.15 -2.58
N GLU A 287 -2.58 -10.90 -2.51
CA GLU A 287 -2.17 -10.26 -1.26
C GLU A 287 -3.33 -10.14 -0.25
N LYS A 288 -4.55 -9.80 -0.71
CA LYS A 288 -5.75 -9.79 0.14
C LYS A 288 -6.10 -11.19 0.66
N ILE A 289 -5.94 -12.22 -0.17
CA ILE A 289 -6.17 -13.61 0.23
C ILE A 289 -5.14 -14.03 1.27
N ASP A 290 -3.87 -13.71 1.06
CA ASP A 290 -2.80 -14.08 1.98
C ASP A 290 -2.91 -13.35 3.32
N GLY A 291 -3.25 -12.06 3.31
CA GLY A 291 -3.55 -11.32 4.55
C GLY A 291 -4.77 -11.89 5.31
N LYS A 292 -5.77 -12.44 4.60
CA LYS A 292 -6.87 -13.17 5.25
C LYS A 292 -6.39 -14.52 5.82
N LYS A 293 -5.55 -15.27 5.09
CA LYS A 293 -4.98 -16.54 5.57
C LYS A 293 -4.16 -16.33 6.84
N GLU A 294 -3.33 -15.30 6.90
CA GLU A 294 -2.53 -14.97 8.09
C GLU A 294 -3.41 -14.67 9.31
N LYS A 295 -4.48 -13.88 9.13
CA LYS A 295 -5.44 -13.60 10.20
C LYS A 295 -6.12 -14.87 10.71
N ILE A 296 -6.47 -15.79 9.81
CA ILE A 296 -7.10 -17.07 10.18
C ILE A 296 -6.09 -17.97 10.90
N LYS A 297 -4.85 -18.08 10.41
CA LYS A 297 -3.77 -18.83 11.07
C LYS A 297 -3.51 -18.32 12.49
N SER A 298 -3.39 -17.00 12.67
CA SER A 298 -3.22 -16.40 14.00
C SER A 298 -4.39 -16.70 14.96
N ARG A 299 -5.62 -16.73 14.45
CA ARG A 299 -6.80 -17.14 15.24
C ARG A 299 -6.76 -18.62 15.61
N LEU A 300 -6.37 -19.47 14.67
CA LEU A 300 -6.23 -20.91 14.89
C LEU A 300 -5.18 -21.22 15.96
N ASP A 301 -4.02 -20.56 15.92
CA ASP A 301 -2.96 -20.75 16.92
C ASP A 301 -3.42 -20.32 18.32
N LYS A 302 -4.11 -19.18 18.42
CA LYS A 302 -4.73 -18.74 19.69
C LYS A 302 -5.76 -19.74 20.21
N GLN A 303 -6.58 -20.32 19.33
CA GLN A 303 -7.56 -21.34 19.71
C GLN A 303 -6.88 -22.62 20.20
N LYS A 304 -5.84 -23.11 19.50
CA LYS A 304 -5.05 -24.28 19.91
C LYS A 304 -4.42 -24.08 21.30
N GLN A 305 -3.78 -22.94 21.53
CA GLN A 305 -3.21 -22.60 22.83
C GLN A 305 -4.27 -22.55 23.93
N ASN A 306 -5.47 -22.06 23.63
CA ASN A 306 -6.57 -22.06 24.58
C ASN A 306 -7.04 -23.48 24.89
N VAL A 307 -7.21 -24.35 23.89
CA VAL A 307 -7.61 -25.75 24.09
C VAL A 307 -6.62 -26.44 25.02
N GLU A 308 -5.31 -26.34 24.77
CA GLU A 308 -4.28 -26.97 25.61
C GLU A 308 -4.34 -26.44 27.06
N LYS A 309 -4.59 -25.14 27.24
CA LYS A 309 -4.76 -24.52 28.56
C LYS A 309 -6.01 -25.03 29.28
N TRP A 310 -7.12 -25.24 28.57
CA TRP A 310 -8.36 -25.78 29.13
C TRP A 310 -8.22 -27.26 29.47
N GLU A 311 -7.54 -28.05 28.64
CA GLU A 311 -7.26 -29.46 28.93
C GLU A 311 -6.42 -29.62 30.19
N LYS A 312 -5.33 -28.84 30.34
CA LYS A 312 -4.53 -28.82 31.57
C LYS A 312 -5.36 -28.45 32.80
N LYS A 313 -6.30 -27.51 32.67
CA LYS A 313 -7.22 -27.15 33.76
C LYS A 313 -8.22 -28.26 34.07
N ALA A 314 -8.81 -28.89 33.05
CA ALA A 314 -9.75 -29.98 33.18
C ALA A 314 -9.10 -31.19 33.85
N GLN A 315 -7.88 -31.56 33.44
CA GLN A 315 -7.11 -32.63 34.07
C GLN A 315 -6.81 -32.33 35.55
N LYS A 316 -6.43 -31.09 35.89
CA LYS A 316 -6.23 -30.69 37.28
C LYS A 316 -7.52 -30.76 38.09
N ALA A 317 -8.62 -30.25 37.55
CA ALA A 317 -9.92 -30.30 38.21
C ALA A 317 -10.40 -31.74 38.44
N LYS A 318 -10.22 -32.62 37.45
CA LYS A 318 -10.52 -34.05 37.55
C LYS A 318 -9.69 -34.71 38.66
N LYS A 319 -8.37 -34.51 38.69
CA LYS A 319 -7.50 -35.02 39.76
C LYS A 319 -7.96 -34.57 41.16
N ILE A 320 -8.35 -33.30 41.29
CA ILE A 320 -8.87 -32.77 42.57
C ILE A 320 -10.21 -33.42 42.92
N ALA A 321 -11.14 -33.55 41.96
CA ALA A 321 -12.42 -34.20 42.18
C ALA A 321 -12.26 -35.66 42.59
N ASP A 322 -11.38 -36.42 41.91
CA ASP A 322 -11.08 -37.81 42.24
C ASP A 322 -10.50 -37.94 43.66
N LEU A 323 -9.61 -37.02 44.08
CA LEU A 323 -9.04 -37.00 45.44
C LEU A 323 -10.10 -36.72 46.50
N ILE A 324 -10.99 -35.76 46.26
CA ILE A 324 -12.10 -35.44 47.17
C ILE A 324 -13.05 -36.63 47.27
N SER A 325 -13.41 -37.25 46.14
CA SER A 325 -14.32 -38.41 46.10
C SER A 325 -13.76 -39.59 46.88
N LYS A 326 -12.46 -39.90 46.74
CA LYS A 326 -11.81 -40.98 47.48
C LYS A 326 -11.73 -40.73 48.99
N ASN A 327 -11.73 -39.47 49.42
CA ASN A 327 -11.57 -39.08 50.81
C ASN A 327 -12.81 -38.35 51.36
N HIS A 328 -13.99 -38.65 50.81
CA HIS A 328 -15.21 -37.87 51.06
C HIS A 328 -15.52 -37.71 52.55
N GLU A 329 -15.47 -38.80 53.33
CA GLU A 329 -15.73 -38.77 54.77
C GLU A 329 -14.77 -37.86 55.56
N LYS A 330 -13.48 -37.85 55.18
CA LYS A 330 -12.48 -37.00 55.81
C LYS A 330 -12.76 -35.53 55.50
N VAL A 331 -13.08 -35.22 54.25
CA VAL A 331 -13.41 -33.85 53.81
C VAL A 331 -14.68 -33.37 54.48
N GLU A 332 -15.72 -34.21 54.59
CA GLU A 332 -16.98 -33.86 55.25
C GLU A 332 -16.77 -33.59 56.74
N LYS A 333 -15.99 -34.41 57.45
CA LYS A 333 -15.61 -34.17 58.86
C LYS A 333 -14.88 -32.85 59.03
N ILE A 334 -13.95 -32.50 58.13
CA ILE A 334 -13.26 -31.22 58.16
C ILE A 334 -14.24 -30.06 57.99
N LEU A 335 -15.13 -30.14 57.00
CA LEU A 335 -16.11 -29.08 56.74
C LEU A 335 -17.09 -28.92 57.90
N LYS A 336 -17.57 -30.01 58.50
CA LYS A 336 -18.47 -29.99 59.66
C LYS A 336 -17.82 -29.30 60.86
N ASN A 337 -16.59 -29.69 61.20
CA ASN A 337 -15.87 -29.12 62.33
C ASN A 337 -15.44 -27.67 62.09
N LEU A 338 -15.02 -27.33 60.87
CA LEU A 338 -14.72 -25.96 60.49
C LEU A 338 -15.96 -25.06 60.59
N ASN A 339 -17.12 -25.53 60.10
CA ASN A 339 -18.36 -24.77 60.18
C ASN A 339 -18.81 -24.56 61.62
N ARG A 340 -18.68 -25.58 62.49
CA ARG A 340 -18.94 -25.45 63.93
C ARG A 340 -18.11 -24.31 64.55
N VAL A 341 -16.79 -24.33 64.36
CA VAL A 341 -15.90 -23.28 64.90
C VAL A 341 -16.17 -21.91 64.28
N ARG A 342 -16.53 -21.87 63.00
CA ARG A 342 -16.93 -20.62 62.31
C ARG A 342 -18.24 -20.05 62.88
N GLU A 343 -19.22 -20.89 63.19
CA GLU A 343 -20.51 -20.47 63.75
C GLU A 343 -20.35 -20.00 65.19
N ASP A 344 -19.54 -20.69 65.99
CA ASP A 344 -19.30 -20.34 67.40
C ASP A 344 -18.41 -19.09 67.57
N GLN A 345 -17.33 -18.98 66.79
CA GLN A 345 -16.24 -18.00 67.03
C GLN A 345 -15.91 -17.12 65.82
N GLY A 346 -16.66 -17.25 64.73
CA GLY A 346 -16.38 -16.56 63.47
C GLY A 346 -15.07 -16.99 62.79
N TRP A 347 -14.75 -16.32 61.68
CA TRP A 347 -13.48 -16.55 60.97
C TRP A 347 -12.23 -16.18 61.78
N LYS A 348 -12.38 -15.39 62.85
CA LYS A 348 -11.28 -15.08 63.78
C LYS A 348 -10.89 -16.32 64.58
N GLY A 349 -11.87 -17.09 65.09
CA GLY A 349 -11.64 -18.36 65.77
C GLY A 349 -10.94 -19.39 64.89
N VAL A 350 -11.44 -19.59 63.66
CA VAL A 350 -10.82 -20.50 62.67
C VAL A 350 -9.37 -20.11 62.37
N LYS A 351 -9.07 -18.81 62.21
CA LYS A 351 -7.69 -18.35 61.99
C LYS A 351 -6.81 -18.55 63.21
N ASN A 352 -7.33 -18.40 64.42
CA ASN A 352 -6.56 -18.63 65.65
C ASN A 352 -6.23 -20.12 65.81
N GLU A 353 -7.17 -21.01 65.50
CA GLU A 353 -6.92 -22.45 65.50
C GLU A 353 -5.83 -22.84 64.49
N LEU A 354 -5.88 -22.28 63.28
CA LEU A 354 -4.85 -22.51 62.26
C LEU A 354 -3.49 -21.87 62.58
N LYS A 355 -3.41 -20.92 63.52
CA LYS A 355 -2.13 -20.34 63.97
C LYS A 355 -1.43 -21.18 65.03
N LYS A 356 -2.14 -22.11 65.69
CA LYS A 356 -1.52 -23.02 66.65
C LYS A 356 -0.46 -23.91 65.96
N PRO A 357 0.59 -24.34 66.68
CA PRO A 357 1.53 -25.34 66.18
C PRO A 357 0.79 -26.59 65.67
N LYS A 358 1.20 -27.19 64.54
CA LYS A 358 0.49 -28.36 63.94
C LYS A 358 0.20 -29.48 64.95
N LYS A 359 1.10 -29.73 65.91
CA LYS A 359 0.91 -30.74 66.98
C LYS A 359 -0.24 -30.42 67.95
N SER A 360 -0.58 -29.15 68.10
CA SER A 360 -1.55 -28.62 69.07
C SER A 360 -2.85 -28.13 68.43
N ARG A 361 -3.00 -28.30 67.10
CA ARG A 361 -4.25 -28.04 66.38
C ARG A 361 -5.25 -29.16 66.61
N GLU A 362 -6.53 -28.85 66.55
CA GLU A 362 -7.56 -29.88 66.33
C GLU A 362 -7.28 -30.66 65.03
N ASP A 363 -7.65 -31.94 64.98
CA ASP A 363 -7.29 -32.83 63.87
C ASP A 363 -7.78 -32.34 62.51
N TRP A 364 -8.95 -31.69 62.44
CA TRP A 364 -9.44 -31.08 61.21
C TRP A 364 -8.59 -29.89 60.76
N ALA A 365 -8.01 -29.12 61.69
CA ALA A 365 -7.20 -27.94 61.41
C ALA A 365 -5.74 -28.29 61.06
N LYS A 366 -5.28 -29.51 61.36
CA LYS A 366 -4.00 -30.05 60.86
C LYS A 366 -3.99 -30.22 59.34
N LEU A 367 -5.16 -30.50 58.77
CA LEU A 367 -5.38 -30.83 57.36
C LEU A 367 -5.70 -29.61 56.49
N ILE A 368 -5.70 -28.41 57.08
CA ILE A 368 -5.97 -27.15 56.39
C ILE A 368 -4.68 -26.34 56.33
N GLU A 369 -4.28 -25.98 55.11
CA GLU A 369 -3.12 -25.14 54.85
C GLU A 369 -3.48 -23.65 55.01
N SER A 370 -4.60 -23.22 54.41
CA SER A 370 -5.05 -21.83 54.50
C SER A 370 -6.54 -21.66 54.21
N VAL A 371 -7.11 -20.57 54.73
CA VAL A 371 -8.50 -20.18 54.47
C VAL A 371 -8.56 -18.80 53.81
N LYS A 372 -9.42 -18.64 52.81
CA LYS A 372 -9.69 -17.36 52.12
C LYS A 372 -11.18 -17.03 52.22
N PRO A 373 -11.64 -16.49 53.37
CA PRO A 373 -13.06 -16.28 53.65
C PRO A 373 -13.80 -15.42 52.61
N HIS A 374 -13.18 -14.33 52.17
CA HIS A 374 -13.72 -13.41 51.16
C HIS A 374 -13.95 -14.04 49.77
N LYS A 375 -13.41 -15.24 49.52
CA LYS A 375 -13.61 -16.00 48.28
C LYS A 375 -14.37 -17.31 48.51
N GLY A 376 -14.80 -17.61 49.74
CA GLY A 376 -15.39 -18.88 50.10
C GLY A 376 -14.49 -20.10 49.83
N LYS A 377 -13.16 -19.93 49.89
CA LYS A 377 -12.19 -20.99 49.56
C LYS A 377 -11.42 -21.47 50.78
N ILE A 378 -11.25 -22.79 50.90
CA ILE A 378 -10.39 -23.45 51.86
C ILE A 378 -9.36 -24.26 51.07
N ASN A 379 -8.08 -24.11 51.41
CA ASN A 379 -6.99 -24.88 50.85
C ASN A 379 -6.64 -26.00 51.83
N LEU A 380 -6.89 -27.24 51.42
CA LEU A 380 -6.55 -28.43 52.19
C LEU A 380 -5.11 -28.86 51.87
N ASP A 381 -4.41 -29.38 52.87
CA ASP A 381 -3.07 -29.93 52.71
C ASP A 381 -3.16 -31.22 51.87
N GLN A 382 -2.73 -31.16 50.61
CA GLN A 382 -2.85 -32.28 49.66
C GLN A 382 -2.12 -33.52 50.14
N THR A 383 -1.02 -33.37 50.88
CA THR A 383 -0.19 -34.48 51.37
C THR A 383 -0.96 -35.39 52.34
N ALA A 384 -1.98 -34.86 53.00
CA ALA A 384 -2.76 -35.60 53.98
C ALA A 384 -3.89 -36.47 53.40
N PHE A 385 -4.08 -36.42 52.07
CA PHE A 385 -5.10 -37.20 51.35
C PHE A 385 -4.50 -38.29 50.44
N TYR A 386 -3.17 -38.43 50.45
CA TYR A 386 -2.49 -39.58 49.86
C TYR A 386 -2.53 -40.77 50.82
N PRO A 387 -2.53 -42.02 50.32
CA PRO A 387 -2.33 -43.21 51.15
C PRO A 387 -1.03 -43.05 51.94
N GLU A 388 -0.98 -43.51 53.19
CA GLU A 388 0.24 -43.47 53.99
C GLU A 388 1.40 -44.11 53.19
N GLY A 389 2.40 -43.29 52.85
CA GLY A 389 3.57 -43.74 52.08
C GLY A 389 3.84 -43.06 50.71
N GLY A 390 3.17 -41.97 50.32
CA GLY A 390 3.64 -41.22 49.15
C GLY A 390 3.03 -39.84 48.98
N GLY A 391 3.81 -38.77 49.14
CA GLY A 391 3.23 -37.42 49.04
C GLY A 391 4.12 -36.19 49.06
N GLN A 392 5.44 -36.26 48.86
CA GLN A 392 6.24 -35.09 48.43
C GLN A 392 7.02 -35.43 47.16
N PRO A 393 7.33 -34.45 46.29
CA PRO A 393 8.24 -34.65 45.15
C PRO A 393 9.65 -35.12 45.55
N SER A 394 9.96 -35.11 46.85
CA SER A 394 11.18 -35.60 47.48
C SER A 394 10.98 -36.86 48.34
N ASP A 395 9.77 -37.39 48.48
CA ASP A 395 9.51 -38.49 49.42
C ASP A 395 9.85 -39.86 48.80
N THR A 396 10.86 -40.48 49.40
CA THR A 396 11.23 -41.89 49.22
C THR A 396 10.39 -42.76 50.15
N GLY A 397 9.11 -42.92 49.80
CA GLY A 397 8.16 -43.75 50.54
C GLY A 397 8.24 -45.24 50.20
N THR A 398 7.58 -46.08 50.99
CA THR A 398 7.43 -47.52 50.75
C THR A 398 6.04 -47.86 50.23
N ILE A 399 5.96 -48.72 49.21
CA ILE A 399 4.74 -49.35 48.72
C ILE A 399 4.81 -50.84 49.08
N GLY A 400 4.05 -51.28 50.09
CA GLY A 400 4.26 -52.59 50.71
C GLY A 400 5.68 -52.69 51.31
N ASP A 401 6.41 -53.77 51.01
CA ASP A 401 7.78 -53.97 51.49
C ASP A 401 8.85 -53.26 50.64
N ALA A 402 8.47 -52.58 49.54
CA ALA A 402 9.39 -51.98 48.59
C ALA A 402 9.60 -50.47 48.82
N ARG A 403 10.85 -49.99 48.88
CA ARG A 403 11.22 -48.58 49.14
C ARG A 403 11.63 -47.84 47.86
N VAL A 404 10.99 -46.71 47.58
CA VAL A 404 11.32 -45.82 46.45
C VAL A 404 12.64 -45.10 46.76
N LYS A 405 13.65 -45.15 45.89
CA LYS A 405 14.97 -44.54 46.14
C LYS A 405 15.20 -43.17 45.50
N LYS A 406 14.46 -42.80 44.44
CA LYS A 406 14.60 -41.50 43.75
C LYS A 406 13.34 -41.17 42.95
N VAL A 407 12.96 -39.89 42.92
CA VAL A 407 11.89 -39.35 42.05
C VAL A 407 12.52 -38.25 41.19
N GLU A 408 12.51 -38.40 39.87
CA GLU A 408 12.99 -37.39 38.93
C GLU A 408 11.84 -36.50 38.44
N LYS A 409 12.14 -35.21 38.23
CA LYS A 409 11.15 -34.13 38.02
C LYS A 409 10.47 -34.15 36.66
#